data_AF-A0A1B0DEP4-F1
#
_entry.id   AF-A0A1B0DEP4-F1
#
_cell.length_a   1.000
_cell.length_b   1.000
_cell.length_c   1.000
_cell.angle_alpha   90.00
_cell.angle_beta   90.00
_cell.angle_gamma   90.00
#
_symmetry.space_group_name_H-M   'P 1'
#
loop_
_entity.id
_entity.type
_entity.pdbx_description
1 polymer ?
#
loop_
_entity_poly.entity_id
_entity_poly.type
_entity_poly.pdbx_seq_one_letter_code
_entity_poly.pdbx_strand_id
1 'polypeptide(L)'
;MVFVLGLLLQCEIRLSRKGYSIPRSGTIQVTLLNPLGTVVRMFVVPYDFREMPNMSTTFIRQRILAFDEDLNPGRDVSHLTTFEQMKLLRYVIHLKFQTSRSGRLSLHSDIKMLISRRTDCDTAAAHAKDALESPNELKILTVQPDNPRFSLRIDKN
;
A
#
# COMPACT_ATOMS: atom_id res chain seq x y z
N MET A 1 -8.92 11.26 -7.27
CA MET A 1 -8.17 12.12 -8.22
C MET A 1 -6.82 11.47 -8.47
N VAL A 2 -6.39 11.38 -9.73
CA VAL A 2 -5.08 10.84 -10.10
C VAL A 2 -4.15 12.00 -10.45
N PHE A 3 -3.01 12.11 -9.77
CA PHE A 3 -1.97 13.09 -10.09
C PHE A 3 -0.75 12.38 -10.66
N VAL A 4 -0.15 12.96 -11.69
CA VAL A 4 1.12 12.53 -12.25
C VAL A 4 2.21 13.45 -11.70
N LEU A 5 3.06 12.94 -10.82
CA LEU A 5 4.25 13.63 -10.31
C LEU A 5 5.48 12.91 -10.89
N GLY A 6 5.90 13.32 -12.08
CA GLY A 6 6.98 12.63 -12.81
C GLY A 6 6.63 11.17 -13.10
N LEU A 7 7.50 10.24 -12.67
CA LEU A 7 7.31 8.79 -12.83
C LEU A 7 6.38 8.16 -11.76
N LEU A 8 5.80 8.95 -10.86
CA LEU A 8 4.87 8.48 -9.84
C LEU A 8 3.43 8.88 -10.20
N LEU A 9 2.51 7.91 -10.15
CA LEU A 9 1.07 8.16 -10.21
C LEU A 9 0.51 8.01 -8.79
N GLN A 10 -0.14 9.07 -8.29
CA GLN A 10 -0.81 9.06 -7.00
C GLN A 10 -2.32 9.02 -7.20
N CYS A 11 -2.99 8.06 -6.57
CA CYS A 11 -4.45 7.97 -6.51
C CYS A 11 -4.93 8.17 -5.07
N GLU A 12 -5.87 9.10 -4.88
CA GLU A 12 -6.52 9.33 -3.59
C GLU A 12 -8.04 9.26 -3.75
N ILE A 13 -8.68 8.45 -2.90
CA ILE A 13 -10.13 8.35 -2.72
C ILE A 13 -10.44 8.88 -1.33
N ARG A 14 -11.18 9.98 -1.25
CA ARG A 14 -11.62 10.55 0.04
C ARG A 14 -12.88 9.85 0.51
N LEU A 15 -12.89 9.47 1.78
CA LEU A 15 -14.05 8.87 2.43
C LEU A 15 -14.91 9.96 3.09
N SER A 16 -16.20 9.66 3.28
CA SER A 16 -17.09 10.54 4.03
C SER A 16 -16.58 10.73 5.48
N ARG A 17 -17.07 11.76 6.18
CA ARG A 17 -16.72 11.99 7.60
C ARG A 17 -17.00 10.78 8.50
N LYS A 18 -18.03 9.98 8.17
CA LYS A 18 -18.37 8.75 8.89
C LYS A 18 -17.40 7.59 8.61
N GLY A 19 -16.63 7.68 7.53
CA GLY A 19 -15.80 6.60 7.03
C GLY A 19 -16.63 5.49 6.36
N TYR A 20 -15.99 4.35 6.14
CA TYR A 20 -16.62 3.13 5.62
C TYR A 20 -16.54 2.03 6.68
N SER A 21 -17.70 1.63 7.23
CA SER A 21 -17.77 0.66 8.33
C SER A 21 -17.44 -0.75 7.86
N ILE A 22 -16.63 -1.46 8.63
CA ILE A 22 -16.18 -2.82 8.30
C ILE A 22 -16.18 -3.71 9.56
N PRO A 23 -16.18 -5.06 9.41
CA PRO A 23 -15.94 -5.99 10.51
C PRO A 23 -14.58 -5.75 11.17
N ARG A 24 -14.36 -6.31 12.37
CA ARG A 24 -13.10 -6.09 13.11
C ARG A 24 -11.91 -6.91 12.61
N SER A 25 -12.15 -7.91 11.76
CA SER A 25 -11.13 -8.74 11.11
C SER A 25 -11.63 -9.17 9.74
N GLY A 26 -10.72 -9.32 8.78
CA GLY A 26 -11.04 -9.80 7.45
C GLY A 26 -9.99 -9.41 6.41
N THR A 27 -10.44 -9.16 5.19
CA THR A 27 -9.56 -8.74 4.09
C THR A 27 -10.21 -7.58 3.34
N ILE A 28 -9.39 -6.58 3.00
CA ILE A 28 -9.80 -5.49 2.13
C ILE A 28 -9.25 -5.78 0.74
N GLN A 29 -10.15 -5.95 -0.22
CA GLN A 29 -9.81 -6.03 -1.63
C GLN A 29 -9.99 -4.66 -2.27
N VAL A 30 -8.96 -4.14 -2.93
CA VAL A 30 -9.06 -2.89 -3.68
C VAL A 30 -8.53 -3.10 -5.09
N THR A 31 -9.38 -2.83 -6.07
CA THR A 31 -9.06 -2.97 -7.48
C THR A 31 -8.83 -1.59 -8.10
N LEU A 32 -7.64 -1.38 -8.62
CA LEU A 32 -7.31 -0.22 -9.44
C LEU A 32 -7.60 -0.55 -10.90
N LEU A 33 -8.48 0.24 -11.51
CA LEU A 33 -8.81 0.16 -12.93
C LEU A 33 -8.17 1.33 -13.69
N ASN A 34 -7.82 1.11 -14.95
CA ASN A 34 -7.53 2.20 -15.87
C ASN A 34 -8.86 2.83 -16.37
N PRO A 35 -8.83 3.96 -17.09
CA PRO A 35 -10.04 4.58 -17.64
C PRO A 35 -10.85 3.69 -18.61
N LEU A 36 -10.21 2.68 -19.20
CA LEU A 36 -10.86 1.70 -20.09
C LEU A 36 -11.50 0.54 -19.30
N GLY A 37 -11.43 0.53 -17.97
CA GLY A 37 -11.99 -0.52 -17.12
C GLY A 37 -11.09 -1.75 -16.95
N THR A 38 -9.89 -1.76 -17.51
CA THR A 38 -8.91 -2.85 -17.33
C THR A 38 -8.29 -2.79 -15.94
N VAL A 39 -8.12 -3.94 -15.29
CA VAL A 39 -7.45 -4.03 -14.00
C VAL A 39 -5.96 -3.72 -14.17
N VAL A 40 -5.50 -2.66 -13.50
CA VAL A 40 -4.09 -2.31 -13.37
C VAL A 40 -3.46 -3.07 -12.20
N ARG A 41 -4.16 -3.12 -11.06
CA ARG A 41 -3.69 -3.87 -9.88
C ARG A 41 -4.83 -4.20 -8.93
N MET A 42 -4.78 -5.39 -8.36
CA MET A 42 -5.60 -5.78 -7.19
C MET A 42 -4.72 -5.84 -5.94
N PHE A 43 -5.14 -5.13 -4.90
CA PHE A 43 -4.58 -5.24 -3.56
C PHE A 43 -5.48 -6.11 -2.71
N VAL A 44 -4.87 -7.05 -1.98
CA VAL A 44 -5.54 -7.93 -1.03
C VAL A 44 -4.83 -7.73 0.31
N VAL A 45 -5.47 -6.98 1.21
CA VAL A 45 -4.87 -6.53 2.47
C VAL A 45 -5.60 -7.19 3.65
N PRO A 46 -5.03 -8.24 4.26
CA PRO A 46 -5.59 -8.82 5.47
C PRO A 46 -5.47 -7.84 6.64
N TYR A 47 -6.43 -7.89 7.55
CA TYR A 47 -6.40 -7.08 8.77
C TYR A 47 -7.06 -7.82 9.94
N ASP A 48 -6.53 -7.57 11.14
CA ASP A 48 -7.13 -8.02 12.40
C ASP A 48 -6.96 -6.92 13.46
N PHE A 49 -8.09 -6.34 13.86
CA PHE A 49 -8.21 -5.28 14.84
C PHE A 49 -9.24 -5.63 15.92
N ARG A 50 -9.43 -6.92 16.22
CA ARG A 50 -10.30 -7.36 17.33
C ARG A 50 -9.90 -6.72 18.67
N GLU A 51 -8.61 -6.50 18.88
CA GLU A 51 -8.03 -5.92 20.10
C GLU A 51 -7.97 -4.38 20.11
N MET A 52 -8.32 -3.71 19.01
CA MET A 52 -8.22 -2.25 18.90
C MET A 52 -9.16 -1.54 19.89
N PRO A 53 -8.68 -0.71 20.83
CA PRO A 53 -9.56 -0.05 21.79
C PRO A 53 -10.57 0.89 21.12
N ASN A 54 -11.61 1.27 21.85
CA ASN A 54 -12.52 2.33 21.40
C ASN A 54 -11.76 3.65 21.24
N MET A 55 -12.26 4.55 20.39
CA MET A 55 -11.62 5.85 20.14
C MET A 55 -10.13 5.75 19.82
N SER A 56 -9.76 4.79 18.96
CA SER A 56 -8.39 4.58 18.51
C SER A 56 -8.27 4.73 16.99
N THR A 57 -7.05 4.89 16.51
CA THR A 57 -6.69 4.93 15.09
C THR A 57 -5.43 4.12 14.85
N THR A 58 -5.30 3.56 13.65
CA THR A 58 -4.10 2.86 13.17
C THR A 58 -4.08 2.84 11.65
N PHE A 59 -3.05 2.27 11.04
CA PHE A 59 -2.99 2.09 9.60
C PHE A 59 -2.37 0.77 9.19
N ILE A 60 -2.66 0.37 7.96
CA ILE A 60 -1.90 -0.64 7.24
C ILE A 60 -1.30 0.03 6.01
N ARG A 61 -0.03 -0.23 5.76
CA ARG A 61 0.64 0.16 4.51
C ARG A 61 1.24 -1.08 3.87
N GLN A 62 0.67 -1.49 2.75
CA GLN A 62 1.22 -2.59 1.96
C GLN A 62 2.05 -1.99 0.82
N ARG A 63 3.33 -2.37 0.77
CA ARG A 63 4.28 -2.04 -0.29
C ARG A 63 4.47 -3.27 -1.16
N ILE A 64 4.55 -3.06 -2.47
CA ILE A 64 4.88 -4.12 -3.42
C ILE A 64 6.18 -3.70 -4.10
N LEU A 65 7.19 -4.54 -3.95
CA LEU A 65 8.55 -4.30 -4.42
C LEU A 65 8.84 -5.23 -5.60
N ALA A 66 9.45 -4.69 -6.65
CA ALA A 66 10.01 -5.48 -7.74
C ALA A 66 11.40 -5.96 -7.31
N PHE A 67 11.45 -7.12 -6.67
CA PHE A 67 12.67 -7.70 -6.11
C PHE A 67 13.18 -8.79 -7.05
N ASP A 68 14.47 -8.73 -7.34
CA ASP A 68 15.17 -9.72 -8.15
C ASP A 68 16.06 -10.55 -7.21
N GLU A 69 15.75 -11.82 -7.08
CA GLU A 69 16.48 -12.77 -6.22
C GLU A 69 17.87 -13.09 -6.79
N ASP A 70 18.05 -13.06 -8.12
CA ASP A 70 19.33 -13.35 -8.78
C ASP A 70 20.36 -12.24 -8.48
N LEU A 71 19.88 -11.00 -8.43
CA LEU A 71 20.69 -9.83 -8.03
C LEU A 71 20.88 -9.72 -6.52
N ASN A 72 20.09 -10.44 -5.71
CA ASN A 72 20.11 -10.36 -4.25
C ASN A 72 20.07 -11.77 -3.60
N PRO A 73 21.04 -12.64 -3.92
CA PRO A 73 21.00 -14.04 -3.51
C PRO A 73 21.00 -14.16 -1.98
N GLY A 74 19.99 -14.86 -1.45
CA GLY A 74 19.84 -15.11 -0.01
C GLY A 74 19.43 -13.89 0.84
N ARG A 75 19.08 -12.75 0.23
CA ARG A 75 18.50 -11.61 0.96
C ARG A 75 16.97 -11.64 0.87
N ASP A 76 16.32 -11.37 1.99
CA ASP A 76 14.88 -11.07 2.01
C ASP A 76 14.64 -9.56 1.93
N VAL A 77 13.49 -9.17 1.37
CA VAL A 77 13.08 -7.76 1.25
C VAL A 77 13.00 -7.02 2.59
N SER A 78 12.74 -7.73 3.68
CA SER A 78 12.71 -7.17 5.04
C SER A 78 14.10 -6.76 5.54
N HIS A 79 15.17 -7.37 5.01
CA HIS A 79 16.57 -7.05 5.34
C HIS A 79 17.15 -5.92 4.48
N LEU A 80 16.39 -5.42 3.51
CA LEU A 80 16.78 -4.24 2.73
C LEU A 80 16.62 -2.98 3.57
N THR A 81 17.56 -2.05 3.42
CA THR A 81 17.41 -0.69 3.94
C THR A 81 16.16 -0.02 3.35
N THR A 82 15.60 0.95 4.06
CA THR A 82 14.46 1.74 3.54
C THR A 82 14.75 2.33 2.17
N PHE A 83 15.99 2.76 1.91
CA PHE A 83 16.38 3.33 0.63
C PHE A 83 16.39 2.30 -0.50
N GLU A 84 16.92 1.09 -0.26
CA GLU A 84 16.85 -0.03 -1.21
C GLU A 84 15.40 -0.40 -1.51
N GLN A 85 14.55 -0.55 -0.48
CA GLN A 85 13.13 -0.83 -0.65
C GLN A 85 12.42 0.25 -1.49
N MET A 86 12.76 1.53 -1.29
CA MET A 86 12.15 2.63 -2.05
C MET A 86 12.57 2.66 -3.53
N LYS A 87 13.76 2.13 -3.88
CA LYS A 87 14.17 1.96 -5.28
C LYS A 87 13.36 0.87 -5.98
N LEU A 88 13.10 -0.23 -5.27
CA LEU A 88 12.34 -1.37 -5.79
C LEU A 88 10.83 -1.14 -5.75
N LEU A 89 10.36 -0.06 -5.14
CA LEU A 89 8.95 0.20 -4.90
C LEU A 89 8.19 0.34 -6.21
N ARG A 90 7.19 -0.53 -6.41
CA ARG A 90 6.29 -0.56 -7.56
C ARG A 90 4.91 -0.01 -7.20
N TYR A 91 4.36 -0.47 -6.08
CA TYR A 91 3.05 -0.04 -5.61
C TYR A 91 3.02 0.18 -4.10
N VAL A 92 2.18 1.11 -3.66
CA VAL A 92 1.80 1.27 -2.24
C VAL A 92 0.29 1.39 -2.17
N ILE A 93 -0.30 0.74 -1.17
CA ILE A 93 -1.63 1.11 -0.66
C ILE A 93 -1.52 1.48 0.81
N HIS A 94 -2.17 2.57 1.20
CA HIS A 94 -2.24 3.02 2.59
C HIS A 94 -3.71 3.13 3.00
N LEU A 95 -4.05 2.37 4.04
CA LEU A 95 -5.40 2.25 4.59
C LEU A 95 -5.36 2.71 6.05
N LYS A 96 -6.22 3.66 6.41
CA LYS A 96 -6.34 4.17 7.77
C LYS A 96 -7.62 3.67 8.41
N PHE A 97 -7.50 3.19 9.64
CA PHE A 97 -8.57 2.57 10.41
C PHE A 97 -8.84 3.38 11.67
N GLN A 98 -10.09 3.45 12.09
CA GLN A 98 -10.46 4.04 13.37
C GLN A 98 -11.60 3.27 14.02
N THR A 99 -11.68 3.35 15.34
CA THR A 99 -12.84 2.91 16.11
C THR A 99 -13.66 4.11 16.59
N SER A 100 -14.97 3.92 16.71
CA SER A 100 -15.88 4.89 17.33
C SER A 100 -15.90 4.77 18.87
N ARG A 101 -16.69 5.63 19.54
CA ARG A 101 -17.01 5.48 20.98
C ARG A 101 -17.65 4.13 21.31
N SER A 102 -18.43 3.58 20.38
CA SER A 102 -19.08 2.27 20.50
C SER A 102 -18.22 1.10 20.00
N GLY A 103 -16.97 1.35 19.61
CA GLY A 103 -16.05 0.29 19.14
C GLY A 103 -16.30 -0.20 17.71
N ARG A 104 -17.14 0.49 16.92
CA ARG A 104 -17.32 0.17 15.50
C ARG A 104 -16.06 0.56 14.72
N LEU A 105 -15.53 -0.38 13.93
CA LEU A 105 -14.36 -0.17 13.09
C LEU A 105 -14.76 0.45 11.74
N SER A 106 -14.02 1.43 11.27
CA SER A 106 -14.16 1.97 9.91
C SER A 106 -12.84 2.35 9.28
N LEU A 107 -12.80 2.27 7.95
CA LEU A 107 -11.82 3.01 7.15
C LEU A 107 -12.16 4.50 7.20
N HIS A 108 -11.17 5.38 7.37
CA HIS A 108 -11.41 6.82 7.50
C HIS A 108 -10.42 7.68 6.72
N SER A 109 -10.74 8.96 6.58
CA SER A 109 -9.98 9.97 5.84
C SER A 109 -9.91 9.65 4.34
N ASP A 110 -9.02 8.74 3.96
CA ASP A 110 -8.66 8.47 2.58
C ASP A 110 -8.15 7.04 2.40
N ILE A 111 -8.30 6.55 1.18
CA ILE A 111 -7.53 5.43 0.64
C ILE A 111 -6.52 6.04 -0.33
N LYS A 112 -5.23 5.81 -0.07
CA LYS A 112 -4.15 6.33 -0.92
C LYS A 112 -3.42 5.18 -1.60
N MET A 113 -3.18 5.32 -2.89
CA MET A 113 -2.33 4.44 -3.66
C MET A 113 -1.23 5.23 -4.36
N LEU A 114 -0.06 4.62 -4.44
CA LEU A 114 1.06 5.10 -5.22
C LEU A 114 1.45 4.02 -6.24
N ILE A 115 1.74 4.44 -7.46
CA ILE A 115 2.26 3.58 -8.52
C ILE A 115 3.56 4.22 -9.00
N SER A 116 4.62 3.44 -8.99
CA SER A 116 5.92 3.84 -9.50
C SER A 116 6.13 3.23 -10.88
N ARG A 117 6.35 4.11 -11.86
CA ARG A 117 6.75 3.74 -13.22
C ARG A 117 8.26 3.85 -13.41
N ARG A 118 9.04 3.98 -12.33
CA ARG A 118 10.51 4.08 -12.43
C ARG A 118 11.12 2.85 -13.10
N THR A 119 10.73 1.67 -12.64
CA THR A 119 11.25 0.42 -13.21
C THR A 119 10.77 0.16 -14.65
N ASP A 120 9.61 0.69 -15.07
CA ASP A 120 9.20 0.62 -16.49
C ASP A 120 10.16 1.39 -17.42
N CYS A 121 10.72 2.50 -16.92
CA CYS A 121 11.68 3.29 -17.67
C CYS A 121 13.03 2.57 -17.80
N ASP A 122 13.43 1.87 -16.73
CA ASP A 122 14.66 1.08 -16.72
C ASP A 122 14.54 -0.16 -17.63
N THR A 123 13.39 -0.84 -17.61
CA THR A 123 13.11 -1.98 -18.52
C THR A 123 12.99 -1.57 -19.99
N ALA A 124 12.36 -0.43 -20.31
CA ALA A 124 12.33 0.09 -21.69
C ALA A 124 13.74 0.45 -22.22
N ALA A 125 14.62 0.95 -21.33
CA ALA A 125 16.02 1.21 -21.65
C ALA A 125 16.86 -0.08 -21.73
N ALA A 126 16.52 -1.11 -20.95
CA ALA A 126 17.16 -2.44 -21.00
C ALA A 126 16.78 -3.23 -22.27
N HIS A 127 15.52 -3.13 -22.72
CA HIS A 127 15.08 -3.66 -24.02
C HIS A 127 15.77 -3.00 -25.22
N ALA A 128 16.17 -1.73 -25.09
CA ALA A 128 17.00 -1.06 -26.10
C ALA A 128 18.46 -1.55 -26.11
N LYS A 129 18.86 -2.42 -25.17
CA LYS A 129 20.22 -2.95 -24.99
C LYS A 129 20.31 -4.49 -25.08
N ASP A 130 19.29 -5.19 -25.59
CA ASP A 130 19.23 -6.66 -25.65
C ASP A 130 19.45 -7.39 -24.31
N ALA A 131 19.30 -6.68 -23.18
CA ALA A 131 19.29 -7.30 -21.86
C ALA A 131 17.85 -7.78 -21.58
N LEU A 132 17.61 -9.07 -21.76
CA LEU A 132 16.36 -9.72 -21.36
C LEU A 132 16.32 -9.78 -19.82
N GLU A 133 15.89 -8.70 -19.17
CA GLU A 133 15.60 -8.72 -17.74
C GLU A 133 14.45 -9.72 -17.50
N SER A 134 14.68 -10.68 -16.61
CA SER A 134 13.62 -11.55 -16.11
C SER A 134 12.54 -10.67 -15.46
N PRO A 135 11.24 -11.04 -15.57
CA PRO A 135 10.20 -10.25 -14.94
C PRO A 135 10.40 -10.27 -13.42
N ASN A 136 10.85 -9.14 -12.83
CA ASN A 136 11.09 -9.03 -11.40
C ASN A 136 9.96 -9.64 -10.57
N GLU A 137 10.30 -10.48 -9.61
CA GLU A 137 9.32 -11.06 -8.71
C GLU A 137 8.74 -9.95 -7.82
N LEU A 138 7.41 -9.92 -7.69
CA LEU A 138 6.74 -8.94 -6.86
C LEU A 138 6.62 -9.44 -5.42
N LYS A 139 7.43 -8.90 -4.52
CA LYS A 139 7.37 -9.20 -3.08
C LYS A 139 6.48 -8.19 -2.36
N ILE A 140 5.68 -8.68 -1.40
CA ILE A 140 4.73 -7.87 -0.63
C ILE A 140 5.28 -7.63 0.78
N LEU A 141 5.40 -6.37 1.18
CA LEU A 141 5.77 -5.97 2.53
C LEU A 141 4.61 -5.22 3.19
N THR A 142 4.06 -5.77 4.27
CA THR A 142 2.99 -5.13 5.04
C THR A 142 3.57 -4.45 6.28
N VAL A 143 3.32 -3.15 6.42
CA VAL A 143 3.79 -2.33 7.52
C VAL A 143 2.59 -1.88 8.36
N GLN A 144 2.67 -2.13 9.67
CA GLN A 144 1.76 -1.62 10.68
C GLN A 144 2.56 -0.93 11.79
N PRO A 145 1.98 0.02 12.53
CA PRO A 145 2.59 0.50 13.77
C PRO A 145 2.67 -0.64 14.78
N ASP A 146 3.79 -0.76 15.49
CA ASP A 146 3.94 -1.73 16.59
C ASP A 146 3.97 -1.04 17.96
N ASN A 147 4.61 0.14 18.06
CA ASN A 147 4.75 0.87 19.32
C ASN A 147 4.45 2.38 19.18
N PRO A 148 3.22 2.84 19.50
CA PRO A 148 2.05 2.04 19.82
C PRO A 148 1.36 1.50 18.56
N ARG A 149 0.82 0.28 18.63
CA ARG A 149 0.01 -0.33 17.55
C ARG A 149 -1.28 0.44 17.25
N PHE A 150 -1.85 1.05 18.28
CA PHE A 150 -3.06 1.86 18.21
C PHE A 150 -2.82 3.22 18.88
N SER A 151 -3.14 4.30 18.19
CA SER A 151 -3.06 5.66 18.73
C SER A 151 -4.44 6.15 19.14
N LEU A 152 -4.52 7.06 20.12
CA LEU A 152 -5.78 7.70 20.48
C LEU A 152 -6.32 8.50 19.29
N ARG A 153 -7.63 8.35 19.04
CA ARG A 153 -8.34 9.11 18.03
C ARG A 153 -8.61 10.51 18.56
N ILE A 154 -8.10 11.51 17.85
CA ILE A 154 -8.38 12.93 18.11
C ILE A 154 -9.46 13.38 17.12
N ASP A 155 -10.67 13.61 17.62
CA ASP A 155 -11.72 14.24 16.82
C ASP A 155 -11.36 15.70 16.60
N LYS A 156 -11.30 16.14 15.33
CA LYS A 156 -11.21 17.56 15.01
C LYS A 156 -12.59 18.18 15.24
N ASN A 157 -12.67 19.08 16.23
CA ASN A 157 -13.83 19.96 16.45
C ASN A 157 -14.09 20.83 15.21
#